data_AF-A0AAW8TCI4-F1
#
_entry.id   AF-A0AAW8TCI4-F1
#
_cell.length_a   1.000
_cell.length_b   1.000
_cell.length_c   1.000
_cell.angle_alpha   90.00
_cell.angle_beta   90.00
_cell.angle_gamma   90.00
#
_symmetry.space_group_name_H-M   'P 1'
#
loop_
_entity.id
_entity.type
_entity.pdbx_description
1 polymer ?
#
loop_
_entity_poly.entity_id
_entity_poly.type
_entity_poly.pdbx_seq_one_letter_code
_entity_poly.pdbx_strand_id
1 'polypeptide(L)'
;MTHFLLNIISANLYLILLFILRRLLDKQLSPIYQGKYWNLAGLTVFFFIPNQLLTGFRDLIYYRMQSVVPGRALPTSLHLDNAQSFIGETASGWMNDNALPANDFGSIFLWSVAAVWVIGVAIFLARAIYSYSQFRKMIRAAVQVDNQRVQKQLAKAENCLGYSRKGLVLLQSDGVDSPATFGVFRPTIILPNNFIAKASNEQLFFILLHELVHQRNRDTVQNNLLFGLSILNWFNPVSYLIVKQARSDREISCDQSVMRLLNEEDVFFYGTTLLDYAQKNQNSYLLGFSGKRKELTRRIECISSFQPSSTKKLAAKFMVVIALVVGIFLIVPQARTDETDQFSRQEPLVEQKSDPLFDQNENNSLVIYDESKDRYLTYNQAAGHKRYSPDSTYKIWSALFALDAQKMDRANNLRAWDGTDYPIDSWNHDQNLQAALTNSTNWYFQQLDSELGKTKLKENFRSINYGNMNLLGGIDNYWLESSLKISPFEQVDLFRKLLEGKLSFSTDNVAFVKEAIHLQTQPEYTLYGKTGTGNGVTTSTGWFLGSMETNKGNYYFACHLQGAKATGSAAAEKTLAILKELEIY
;
A
#
# COMPACT_ATOMS: atom_id res chain seq x y z
N MET A 1 -0.62 -8.00 0.57
CA MET A 1 0.19 -7.69 1.77
C MET A 1 1.32 -6.68 1.49
N THR A 2 1.92 -6.66 0.29
CA THR A 2 2.82 -5.58 -0.17
C THR A 2 2.23 -4.17 0.03
N HIS A 3 0.93 -3.99 -0.24
CA HIS A 3 0.21 -2.75 0.06
C HIS A 3 0.24 -2.32 1.54
N PHE A 4 0.27 -3.28 2.49
CA PHE A 4 0.32 -2.97 3.92
C PHE A 4 1.67 -2.37 4.31
N LEU A 5 2.78 -2.94 3.83
CA LEU A 5 4.11 -2.37 4.04
C LEU A 5 4.25 -1.00 3.39
N LEU A 6 3.78 -0.85 2.15
CA LEU A 6 3.79 0.44 1.46
C LEU A 6 3.00 1.49 2.24
N ASN A 7 1.82 1.12 2.76
CA ASN A 7 1.02 2.00 3.60
C ASN A 7 1.73 2.40 4.90
N ILE A 8 2.42 1.46 5.57
CA ILE A 8 3.26 1.77 6.74
C ILE A 8 4.35 2.77 6.35
N ILE A 9 5.07 2.55 5.25
CA ILE A 9 6.15 3.44 4.80
C ILE A 9 5.59 4.84 4.48
N SER A 10 4.48 4.90 3.73
CA SER A 10 3.81 6.16 3.40
C SER A 10 3.33 6.91 4.64
N ALA A 11 2.76 6.21 5.64
CA ALA A 11 2.37 6.79 6.92
C ALA A 11 3.56 7.42 7.67
N ASN A 12 4.72 6.74 7.67
CA ASN A 12 5.93 7.24 8.31
C ASN A 12 6.48 8.47 7.59
N LEU A 13 6.58 8.43 6.26
CA LEU A 13 7.02 9.56 5.44
C LEU A 13 6.11 10.78 5.63
N TYR A 14 4.80 10.57 5.72
CA TYR A 14 3.83 11.62 6.00
C TYR A 14 4.07 12.31 7.34
N LEU A 15 4.29 11.55 8.42
CA LEU A 15 4.59 12.12 9.74
C LEU A 15 5.92 12.87 9.77
N ILE A 16 6.95 12.36 9.07
CA ILE A 16 8.24 13.06 8.92
C ILE A 16 8.05 14.39 8.19
N LEU A 17 7.31 14.38 7.08
CA LEU A 17 7.03 15.58 6.29
C LEU A 17 6.28 16.63 7.13
N LEU A 18 5.23 16.22 7.86
CA LEU A 18 4.52 17.12 8.78
C LEU A 18 5.46 17.72 9.82
N PHE A 19 6.32 16.91 10.41
CA PHE A 19 7.25 17.38 11.43
C PHE A 19 8.25 18.40 10.88
N ILE A 20 8.80 18.16 9.68
CA ILE A 20 9.72 19.09 8.99
C ILE A 20 8.98 20.38 8.62
N LEU A 21 7.81 20.27 8.02
CA LEU A 21 7.01 21.41 7.57
C LEU A 21 6.64 22.32 8.76
N ARG A 22 6.27 21.73 9.91
CA ARG A 22 6.04 22.51 11.13
C ARG A 22 7.25 23.32 11.57
N ARG A 23 8.46 22.75 11.48
CA ARG A 23 9.72 23.45 11.84
C ARG A 23 10.00 24.60 10.88
N LEU A 24 9.80 24.40 9.58
CA LEU A 24 9.99 25.45 8.57
C LEU A 24 9.00 26.61 8.76
N LEU A 25 7.79 26.32 9.22
CA LEU A 25 6.71 27.29 9.39
C LEU A 25 6.63 27.89 10.81
N ASP A 26 7.59 27.61 11.69
CA ASP A 26 7.49 27.98 13.12
C ASP A 26 7.36 29.48 13.34
N LYS A 27 7.98 30.30 12.48
CA LYS A 27 7.87 31.76 12.52
C LYS A 27 6.69 32.33 11.73
N GLN A 28 6.02 31.51 10.91
CA GLN A 28 4.99 31.97 9.97
C GLN A 28 3.57 31.70 10.45
N LEU A 29 3.38 30.68 11.28
CA LEU A 29 2.10 30.32 11.90
C LEU A 29 1.97 31.04 13.25
N SER A 30 0.79 31.60 13.57
CA SER A 30 0.58 32.06 14.97
C SER A 30 0.44 30.88 15.91
N PRO A 31 0.72 31.09 17.21
CA PRO A 31 0.53 30.06 18.21
C PRO A 31 -0.86 29.42 18.20
N ILE A 32 -1.95 30.17 17.95
CA ILE A 32 -3.30 29.59 17.80
C ILE A 32 -3.39 28.49 16.73
N TYR A 33 -2.74 28.68 15.58
CA TYR A 33 -2.74 27.68 14.51
C TYR A 33 -1.64 26.63 14.67
N GLN A 34 -0.55 26.94 15.39
CA GLN A 34 0.45 25.96 15.78
C GLN A 34 -0.17 24.84 16.63
N GLY A 35 -1.02 25.18 17.60
CA GLY A 35 -1.77 24.18 18.39
C GLY A 35 -2.67 23.29 17.53
N LYS A 36 -3.34 23.87 16.51
CA LYS A 36 -4.26 23.13 15.62
C LYS A 36 -3.57 22.36 14.50
N TYR A 37 -2.34 22.71 14.13
CA TYR A 37 -1.58 22.11 13.04
C TYR A 37 -1.49 20.58 13.18
N TRP A 38 -1.27 20.11 14.40
CA TRP A 38 -1.05 18.69 14.68
C TRP A 38 -2.29 17.81 14.50
N ASN A 39 -3.48 18.40 14.35
CA ASN A 39 -4.67 17.64 13.94
C ASN A 39 -4.50 17.00 12.55
N LEU A 40 -3.63 17.56 11.70
CA LEU A 40 -3.28 16.97 10.40
C LEU A 40 -2.61 15.59 10.56
N ALA A 41 -1.88 15.36 11.65
CA ALA A 41 -1.32 14.04 11.94
C ALA A 41 -2.41 12.97 12.12
N GLY A 42 -3.66 13.34 12.41
CA GLY A 42 -4.79 12.41 12.43
C GLY A 42 -5.10 11.77 11.07
N LEU A 43 -4.72 12.41 9.96
CA LEU A 43 -4.92 11.86 8.61
C LEU A 43 -4.09 10.58 8.37
N THR A 44 -3.09 10.31 9.21
CA THR A 44 -2.29 9.09 9.09
C THR A 44 -3.12 7.81 9.29
N VAL A 45 -4.26 7.90 10.00
CA VAL A 45 -5.18 6.77 10.19
C VAL A 45 -5.66 6.20 8.85
N PHE A 46 -5.83 7.03 7.82
CA PHE A 46 -6.30 6.60 6.50
C PHE A 46 -5.32 5.67 5.77
N PHE A 47 -4.02 5.68 6.11
CA PHE A 47 -3.08 4.71 5.54
C PHE A 47 -3.31 3.29 6.08
N PHE A 48 -3.91 3.15 7.26
CA PHE A 48 -4.14 1.85 7.90
C PHE A 48 -5.52 1.26 7.58
N ILE A 49 -6.39 1.99 6.87
CA ILE A 49 -7.70 1.49 6.46
C ILE A 49 -7.55 0.74 5.12
N PRO A 50 -8.01 -0.51 5.00
CA PRO A 50 -7.98 -1.27 3.76
C PRO A 50 -8.60 -0.48 2.60
N ASN A 51 -7.92 -0.48 1.44
CA ASN A 51 -8.37 0.27 0.26
C ASN A 51 -9.81 -0.06 -0.16
N GLN A 52 -10.25 -1.31 0.02
CA GLN A 52 -11.61 -1.78 -0.28
C GLN A 52 -12.72 -1.08 0.53
N LEU A 53 -12.41 -0.53 1.71
CA LEU A 53 -13.35 0.23 2.54
C LEU A 53 -13.33 1.74 2.20
N LEU A 54 -12.29 2.19 1.51
CA LEU A 54 -12.10 3.57 1.08
C LEU A 54 -12.46 3.79 -0.40
N THR A 55 -12.72 2.73 -1.18
CA THR A 55 -13.14 2.81 -2.59
C THR A 55 -14.33 3.74 -2.72
N GLY A 56 -15.44 3.55 -2.00
CA GLY A 56 -16.61 4.42 -2.12
C GLY A 56 -16.36 5.92 -1.82
N PHE A 57 -15.47 6.24 -0.87
CA PHE A 57 -15.14 7.63 -0.52
C PHE A 57 -14.11 8.25 -1.49
N ARG A 58 -13.16 7.45 -1.97
CA ARG A 58 -12.16 7.87 -2.96
C ARG A 58 -12.78 7.96 -4.33
N ASP A 59 -13.57 6.99 -4.75
CA ASP A 59 -14.39 7.02 -5.94
C ASP A 59 -15.31 8.24 -5.89
N LEU A 60 -15.88 8.65 -4.77
CA LEU A 60 -16.64 9.91 -4.70
C LEU A 60 -15.78 11.16 -4.99
N ILE A 61 -14.52 11.20 -4.53
CA ILE A 61 -13.59 12.32 -4.78
C ILE A 61 -13.02 12.27 -6.20
N TYR A 62 -12.65 11.07 -6.66
CA TYR A 62 -12.15 10.78 -8.00
C TYR A 62 -13.27 11.00 -9.03
N TYR A 63 -14.49 10.52 -8.82
CA TYR A 63 -15.69 10.81 -9.62
C TYR A 63 -16.06 12.29 -9.57
N ARG A 64 -15.80 13.03 -8.49
CA ARG A 64 -15.98 14.49 -8.50
C ARG A 64 -14.93 15.22 -9.34
N MET A 65 -13.74 14.64 -9.52
CA MET A 65 -12.73 15.13 -10.45
C MET A 65 -12.93 14.58 -11.88
N GLN A 66 -13.55 13.41 -12.03
CA GLN A 66 -13.83 12.70 -13.28
C GLN A 66 -15.28 12.84 -13.76
N SER A 67 -16.11 13.69 -13.15
CA SER A 67 -17.49 13.97 -13.61
C SER A 67 -17.56 14.73 -14.94
N VAL A 68 -16.56 14.51 -15.80
CA VAL A 68 -16.52 14.82 -17.22
C VAL A 68 -16.82 13.57 -18.08
N VAL A 69 -16.80 12.32 -17.58
CA VAL A 69 -17.22 11.13 -18.38
C VAL A 69 -17.85 10.02 -17.50
N PRO A 70 -18.98 9.38 -17.90
CA PRO A 70 -19.74 8.47 -17.03
C PRO A 70 -19.62 6.96 -17.35
N GLY A 71 -19.71 6.15 -16.28
CA GLY A 71 -20.38 4.82 -16.22
C GLY A 71 -19.48 3.61 -15.91
N ARG A 72 -19.91 2.51 -15.24
CA ARG A 72 -21.00 2.14 -14.31
C ARG A 72 -20.65 0.72 -13.78
N ALA A 73 -20.99 0.37 -12.53
CA ALA A 73 -20.55 -0.88 -11.86
C ALA A 73 -21.64 -1.98 -11.70
N LEU A 74 -21.22 -3.26 -11.86
CA LEU A 74 -21.56 -4.58 -11.19
C LEU A 74 -23.05 -5.03 -11.04
N PRO A 75 -23.44 -6.34 -10.88
CA PRO A 75 -22.71 -7.40 -10.12
C PRO A 75 -22.87 -8.92 -10.52
N THR A 76 -21.99 -9.74 -9.90
CA THR A 76 -21.94 -11.16 -9.41
C THR A 76 -22.42 -12.45 -10.14
N SER A 77 -21.47 -13.41 -10.15
CA SER A 77 -21.47 -14.89 -9.94
C SER A 77 -22.29 -15.83 -10.83
N LEU A 78 -21.60 -16.84 -11.39
CA LEU A 78 -22.15 -18.18 -11.55
C LEU A 78 -21.07 -19.27 -11.71
N HIS A 79 -21.44 -20.45 -11.22
CA HIS A 79 -20.70 -21.69 -11.09
C HIS A 79 -20.23 -22.29 -12.43
N LEU A 80 -18.95 -22.65 -12.52
CA LEU A 80 -18.39 -23.50 -13.57
C LEU A 80 -18.48 -24.97 -13.14
N ASP A 81 -19.63 -25.58 -13.41
CA ASP A 81 -19.76 -27.03 -13.54
C ASP A 81 -19.97 -27.39 -15.02
N ASN A 82 -19.30 -28.46 -15.44
CA ASN A 82 -19.37 -29.12 -16.74
C ASN A 82 -18.60 -28.48 -17.92
N ALA A 83 -17.28 -28.62 -17.90
CA ALA A 83 -16.45 -28.59 -19.11
C ALA A 83 -15.57 -29.85 -19.24
N GLN A 84 -16.01 -30.97 -18.65
CA GLN A 84 -15.18 -32.18 -18.54
C GLN A 84 -15.65 -33.36 -19.40
N SER A 85 -16.58 -33.15 -20.33
CA SER A 85 -17.22 -34.26 -21.05
C SER A 85 -17.21 -34.17 -22.59
N PHE A 86 -16.29 -33.44 -23.23
CA PHE A 86 -16.33 -33.30 -24.69
C PHE A 86 -15.01 -33.34 -25.48
N ILE A 87 -13.89 -33.78 -24.87
CA ILE A 87 -12.67 -34.09 -25.62
C ILE A 87 -12.35 -35.57 -25.39
N GLY A 88 -12.74 -36.42 -26.34
CA GLY A 88 -12.45 -37.86 -26.30
C GLY A 88 -10.97 -38.14 -26.55
N GLU A 89 -10.39 -39.09 -25.79
CA GLU A 89 -9.17 -39.91 -25.96
C GLU A 89 -7.91 -39.40 -26.71
N THR A 90 -7.84 -38.18 -27.22
CA THR A 90 -6.69 -37.62 -27.97
C THR A 90 -5.95 -36.49 -27.26
N ALA A 91 -6.44 -36.00 -26.12
CA ALA A 91 -5.71 -35.06 -25.26
C ALA A 91 -4.57 -35.79 -24.54
N SER A 92 -3.39 -35.71 -25.15
CA SER A 92 -2.16 -36.41 -24.82
C SER A 92 -1.49 -35.82 -23.57
N GLY A 93 -0.68 -36.64 -22.87
CA GLY A 93 -0.08 -36.31 -21.57
C GLY A 93 0.80 -35.05 -21.48
N TRP A 94 1.03 -34.33 -22.57
CA TRP A 94 1.72 -33.03 -22.59
C TRP A 94 0.88 -31.88 -22.02
N MET A 95 -0.45 -32.06 -21.90
CA MET A 95 -1.33 -31.07 -21.28
C MET A 95 -1.24 -31.04 -19.75
N ASN A 96 -0.62 -32.03 -19.10
CA ASN A 96 -0.41 -32.00 -17.65
C ASN A 96 0.66 -30.96 -17.30
N ASP A 97 0.23 -29.76 -16.90
CA ASP A 97 1.14 -28.68 -16.51
C ASP A 97 1.41 -28.72 -15.00
N ASN A 98 2.61 -29.18 -14.65
CA ASN A 98 3.05 -29.29 -13.27
C ASN A 98 3.74 -27.98 -12.85
N ALA A 99 3.08 -27.20 -11.98
CA ALA A 99 3.64 -25.97 -11.43
C ALA A 99 3.76 -26.03 -9.91
N LEU A 100 4.92 -25.64 -9.39
CA LEU A 100 5.09 -25.43 -7.95
C LEU A 100 4.35 -24.17 -7.49
N PRO A 101 3.87 -24.12 -6.24
CA PRO A 101 3.45 -22.86 -5.62
C PRO A 101 4.60 -21.86 -5.67
N ALA A 102 4.32 -20.59 -5.97
CA ALA A 102 5.35 -19.55 -5.92
C ALA A 102 5.98 -19.51 -4.51
N ASN A 103 7.31 -19.40 -4.44
CA ASN A 103 8.07 -19.59 -3.21
C ASN A 103 7.63 -18.57 -2.13
N ASP A 104 7.11 -19.08 -1.01
CA ASP A 104 6.28 -18.35 -0.04
C ASP A 104 7.09 -17.45 0.93
N PHE A 105 8.42 -17.40 0.78
CA PHE A 105 9.31 -16.64 1.66
C PHE A 105 8.93 -15.15 1.77
N GLY A 106 8.52 -14.54 0.66
CA GLY A 106 8.03 -13.16 0.65
C GLY A 106 6.71 -13.01 1.41
N SER A 107 5.82 -13.99 1.35
CA SER A 107 4.52 -13.95 2.00
C SER A 107 4.64 -14.17 3.52
N ILE A 108 5.43 -15.16 3.95
CA ILE A 108 5.65 -15.48 5.37
C ILE A 108 6.29 -14.28 6.08
N PHE A 109 7.28 -13.64 5.46
CA PHE A 109 7.87 -12.41 5.98
C PHE A 109 6.83 -11.29 6.13
N LEU A 110 6.03 -11.06 5.09
CA LEU A 110 4.99 -10.03 5.08
C LEU A 110 3.91 -10.28 6.15
N TRP A 111 3.47 -11.52 6.33
CA TRP A 111 2.54 -11.93 7.38
C TRP A 111 3.15 -11.79 8.78
N SER A 112 4.42 -12.12 8.93
CA SER A 112 5.15 -11.95 10.19
C SER A 112 5.22 -10.47 10.58
N VAL A 113 5.52 -9.57 9.64
CA VAL A 113 5.53 -8.12 9.91
C VAL A 113 4.14 -7.60 10.28
N ALA A 114 3.09 -8.05 9.59
CA ALA A 114 1.71 -7.69 9.94
C ALA A 114 1.32 -8.18 11.34
N ALA A 115 1.68 -9.42 11.69
CA ALA A 115 1.42 -9.99 13.01
C ALA A 115 2.14 -9.21 14.12
N VAL A 116 3.43 -8.89 13.94
CA VAL A 116 4.20 -8.06 14.88
C VAL A 116 3.55 -6.69 15.06
N TRP A 117 3.07 -6.07 13.98
CA TRP A 117 2.37 -4.79 14.06
C TRP A 117 1.09 -4.89 14.89
N VAL A 118 0.23 -5.89 14.63
CA VAL A 118 -1.03 -6.12 15.37
C VAL A 118 -0.76 -6.37 16.86
N ILE A 119 0.23 -7.22 17.17
CA ILE A 119 0.63 -7.52 18.55
C ILE A 119 1.07 -6.24 19.26
N GLY A 120 1.89 -5.41 18.62
CA GLY A 120 2.32 -4.14 19.19
C GLY A 120 1.16 -3.18 19.47
N VAL A 121 0.22 -3.04 18.51
CA VAL A 121 -1.00 -2.24 18.71
C VAL A 121 -1.81 -2.76 19.90
N ALA A 122 -1.99 -4.08 20.02
CA ALA A 122 -2.73 -4.70 21.12
C ALA A 122 -2.07 -4.42 22.49
N ILE A 123 -0.74 -4.54 22.59
CA ILE A 123 0.02 -4.27 23.82
C ILE A 123 -0.13 -2.79 24.24
N PHE A 124 0.08 -1.86 23.31
CA PHE A 124 -0.02 -0.42 23.60
C PHE A 124 -1.46 0.00 23.90
N LEU A 125 -2.45 -0.62 23.26
CA LEU A 125 -3.86 -0.41 23.57
C LEU A 125 -4.23 -0.96 24.97
N ALA A 126 -3.76 -2.15 25.34
CA ALA A 126 -3.97 -2.71 26.68
C ALA A 126 -3.34 -1.80 27.75
N ARG A 127 -2.11 -1.32 27.52
CA ARG A 127 -1.44 -0.34 28.39
C ARG A 127 -2.23 0.96 28.50
N ALA A 128 -2.77 1.46 27.38
CA ALA A 128 -3.62 2.64 27.34
C ALA A 128 -4.90 2.46 28.19
N ILE A 129 -5.60 1.34 28.01
CA ILE A 129 -6.82 1.01 28.77
C ILE A 129 -6.50 0.88 30.26
N TYR A 130 -5.39 0.24 30.62
CA TYR A 130 -4.93 0.13 32.00
C TYR A 130 -4.66 1.51 32.61
N SER A 131 -3.88 2.36 31.92
CA SER A 131 -3.57 3.72 32.37
C SER A 131 -4.83 4.57 32.54
N TYR A 132 -5.76 4.49 31.58
CA TYR A 132 -7.03 5.20 31.66
C TYR A 132 -7.89 4.72 32.83
N SER A 133 -7.90 3.40 33.09
CA SER A 133 -8.63 2.79 34.20
C SER A 133 -8.08 3.23 35.56
N GLN A 134 -6.76 3.25 35.72
CA GLN A 134 -6.12 3.75 36.95
C GLN A 134 -6.41 5.23 37.17
N PHE A 135 -6.27 6.05 36.12
CA PHE A 135 -6.60 7.47 36.18
C PHE A 135 -8.09 7.71 36.53
N ARG A 136 -9.00 6.89 35.98
CA ARG A 136 -10.42 6.97 36.30
C ARG A 136 -10.73 6.58 37.76
N LYS A 137 -10.02 5.60 38.32
CA LYS A 137 -10.14 5.25 39.75
C LYS A 137 -9.72 6.43 40.63
N MET A 138 -8.63 7.10 40.29
CA MET A 138 -8.15 8.31 40.97
C MET A 138 -9.18 9.45 40.91
N ILE A 139 -9.79 9.69 39.75
CA ILE A 139 -10.84 10.71 39.60
C ILE A 139 -12.11 10.37 40.39
N ARG A 140 -12.49 9.09 40.49
CA ARG A 140 -13.66 8.69 41.29
C ARG A 140 -13.48 8.95 42.78
N ALA A 141 -12.23 8.99 43.25
CA ALA A 141 -11.90 9.36 44.63
C ALA A 141 -11.84 10.88 44.85
N ALA A 142 -11.99 11.69 43.79
CA ALA A 142 -11.97 13.15 43.88
C ALA A 142 -13.28 13.70 44.46
N VAL A 143 -13.16 14.78 45.23
CA VAL A 143 -14.30 15.43 45.90
C VAL A 143 -14.82 16.56 45.01
N GLN A 144 -16.14 16.68 44.88
CA GLN A 144 -16.73 17.79 44.13
C GLN A 144 -16.52 19.13 44.86
N VAL A 145 -16.08 20.15 44.12
CA VAL A 145 -15.85 21.48 44.70
C VAL A 145 -17.16 22.23 44.80
N ASP A 146 -17.70 22.33 46.01
CA ASP A 146 -18.87 23.17 46.33
C ASP A 146 -18.46 24.41 47.13
N ASN A 147 -17.58 25.23 46.52
CA ASN A 147 -17.09 26.45 47.14
C ASN A 147 -17.59 27.67 46.36
N GLN A 148 -18.41 28.51 47.02
CA GLN A 148 -18.97 29.73 46.42
C GLN A 148 -17.92 30.68 45.84
N ARG A 149 -16.73 30.75 46.47
CA ARG A 149 -15.61 31.55 45.99
C ARG A 149 -15.15 31.08 44.60
N VAL A 150 -15.03 29.77 44.43
CA VAL A 150 -14.59 29.14 43.17
C VAL A 150 -15.67 29.28 42.10
N GLN A 151 -16.93 29.04 42.45
CA GLN A 151 -18.06 29.21 41.52
C GLN A 151 -18.18 30.66 41.03
N LYS A 152 -17.97 31.65 41.90
CA LYS A 152 -17.98 33.07 41.52
C LYS A 152 -16.86 33.41 40.52
N GLN A 153 -15.64 32.91 40.75
CA GLN A 153 -14.54 33.14 39.81
C GLN A 153 -14.72 32.37 38.50
N LEU A 154 -15.30 31.16 38.55
CA LEU A 154 -15.65 30.39 37.37
C LEU A 154 -16.66 31.15 36.50
N ALA A 155 -17.75 31.65 37.10
CA ALA A 155 -18.75 32.44 36.39
C ALA A 155 -18.14 33.72 35.78
N LYS A 156 -17.22 34.38 36.50
CA LYS A 156 -16.46 35.53 35.96
C LYS A 156 -15.64 35.12 34.73
N ALA A 157 -14.96 33.98 34.78
CA ALA A 157 -14.15 33.45 33.68
C ALA A 157 -15.00 33.02 32.48
N GLU A 158 -16.15 32.37 32.71
CA GLU A 158 -17.11 32.01 31.65
C GLU A 158 -17.66 33.25 30.93
N ASN A 159 -18.01 34.30 31.68
CA ASN A 159 -18.47 35.56 31.13
C ASN A 159 -17.38 36.27 30.32
N CYS A 160 -16.15 36.31 30.83
CA CYS A 160 -14.99 36.87 30.12
C CYS A 160 -14.70 36.12 28.82
N LEU A 161 -14.81 34.78 28.83
CA LEU A 161 -14.57 33.93 27.66
C LEU A 161 -15.73 33.94 26.66
N GLY A 162 -16.94 34.33 27.08
CA GLY A 162 -18.18 34.18 26.31
C GLY A 162 -18.54 32.71 26.06
N TYR A 163 -18.12 31.80 26.95
CA TYR A 163 -18.28 30.36 26.79
C TYR A 163 -18.58 29.72 28.14
N SER A 164 -19.69 28.99 28.21
CA SER A 164 -19.99 28.07 29.30
C SER A 164 -20.27 26.68 28.74
N ARG A 165 -19.80 25.65 29.43
CA ARG A 165 -19.93 24.26 29.00
C ARG A 165 -20.95 23.54 29.88
N LYS A 166 -22.08 23.18 29.28
CA LYS A 166 -23.14 22.43 29.97
C LYS A 166 -22.60 21.13 30.57
N GLY A 167 -22.86 20.91 31.86
CA GLY A 167 -22.41 19.72 32.58
C GLY A 167 -20.93 19.73 32.98
N LEU A 168 -20.29 20.90 33.02
CA LEU A 168 -18.94 21.05 33.57
C LEU A 168 -18.92 20.70 35.07
N VAL A 169 -18.03 19.80 35.47
CA VAL A 169 -17.83 19.40 36.87
C VAL A 169 -16.50 19.93 37.36
N LEU A 170 -16.49 20.57 38.54
CA LEU A 170 -15.25 20.90 39.25
C LEU A 170 -14.98 19.86 40.34
N LEU A 171 -13.80 19.25 40.27
CA LEU A 171 -13.33 18.26 41.24
C LEU A 171 -12.04 18.73 41.91
N GLN A 172 -11.81 18.27 43.13
CA GLN A 172 -10.55 18.42 43.86
C GLN A 172 -9.95 17.04 44.14
N SER A 173 -8.65 16.88 43.88
CA SER A 173 -7.97 15.61 44.05
C SER A 173 -6.52 15.79 44.50
N ASP A 174 -6.05 14.92 45.39
CA ASP A 174 -4.62 14.75 45.70
C ASP A 174 -3.83 14.10 44.55
N GLY A 175 -4.51 13.52 43.58
CA GLY A 175 -3.90 12.78 42.48
C GLY A 175 -3.34 13.65 41.35
N VAL A 176 -3.48 14.98 41.43
CA VAL A 176 -2.97 15.91 40.43
C VAL A 176 -2.13 17.01 41.08
N ASP A 177 -0.93 17.22 40.54
CA ASP A 177 -0.03 18.28 41.00
C ASP A 177 -0.40 19.64 40.40
N SER A 178 -1.09 19.65 39.25
CA SER A 178 -1.52 20.86 38.53
C SER A 178 -3.01 20.84 38.20
N PRO A 179 -3.65 22.03 38.06
CA PRO A 179 -4.94 22.12 37.39
C PRO A 179 -4.89 21.35 36.07
N ALA A 180 -5.96 20.62 35.81
CA ALA A 180 -6.04 19.81 34.61
C ALA A 180 -7.48 19.68 34.14
N THR A 181 -7.64 19.68 32.83
CA THR A 181 -8.90 19.45 32.15
C THR A 181 -9.01 18.02 31.63
N PHE A 182 -10.15 17.39 31.89
CA PHE A 182 -10.40 16.01 31.55
C PHE A 182 -11.83 15.77 31.03
N GLY A 183 -11.99 14.70 30.25
CA GLY A 183 -13.30 14.21 29.81
C GLY A 183 -13.83 14.86 28.54
N VAL A 184 -14.21 14.04 27.55
CA VAL A 184 -14.80 14.52 26.28
C VAL A 184 -16.32 14.73 26.41
N PHE A 185 -17.02 13.76 26.99
CA PHE A 185 -18.48 13.78 27.15
C PHE A 185 -18.93 14.41 28.47
N ARG A 186 -18.11 14.29 29.51
CA ARG A 186 -18.31 14.92 30.83
C ARG A 186 -17.10 15.79 31.15
N PRO A 187 -17.09 17.04 30.66
CA PRO A 187 -15.97 17.94 30.84
C PRO A 187 -15.78 18.23 32.33
N THR A 188 -14.56 18.06 32.81
CA THR A 188 -14.20 18.15 34.22
C THR A 188 -12.94 19.00 34.36
N ILE A 189 -12.96 19.96 35.28
CA ILE A 189 -11.76 20.68 35.73
C ILE A 189 -11.37 20.10 37.08
N ILE A 190 -10.15 19.62 37.19
CA ILE A 190 -9.60 19.04 38.42
C ILE A 190 -8.60 20.04 38.99
N LEU A 191 -8.78 20.42 40.24
CA LEU A 191 -7.87 21.29 40.98
C LEU A 191 -7.09 20.47 42.01
N PRO A 192 -5.79 20.76 42.23
CA PRO A 192 -5.01 20.13 43.29
C PRO A 192 -5.58 20.41 44.68
N ASN A 193 -5.33 19.51 45.62
CA ASN A 193 -5.65 19.76 47.02
C ASN A 193 -4.87 20.96 47.58
N ASN A 194 -5.50 21.71 48.48
CA ASN A 194 -5.01 22.98 49.03
C ASN A 194 -4.79 24.14 48.04
N PHE A 195 -5.07 23.96 46.75
CA PHE A 195 -4.97 25.03 45.75
C PHE A 195 -5.94 26.19 46.05
N ILE A 196 -7.20 25.86 46.32
CA ILE A 196 -8.26 26.84 46.61
C ILE A 196 -7.93 27.68 47.85
N ALA A 197 -7.28 27.08 48.85
CA ALA A 197 -6.90 27.76 50.08
C ALA A 197 -5.72 28.73 49.88
N LYS A 198 -4.75 28.38 49.01
CA LYS A 198 -3.52 29.15 48.81
C LYS A 198 -3.63 30.23 47.73
N ALA A 199 -4.46 30.02 46.71
CA ALA A 199 -4.58 30.94 45.58
C ALA A 199 -5.34 32.21 45.97
N SER A 200 -4.93 33.38 45.47
CA SER A 200 -5.73 34.61 45.53
C SER A 200 -6.96 34.52 44.60
N ASN A 201 -7.91 35.46 44.74
CA ASN A 201 -9.08 35.49 43.85
C ASN A 201 -8.70 35.71 42.38
N GLU A 202 -7.70 36.56 42.13
CA GLU A 202 -7.18 36.85 40.79
C GLU A 202 -6.44 35.65 40.20
N GLN A 203 -5.58 34.99 41.00
CA GLN A 203 -4.88 33.78 40.58
C GLN A 203 -5.87 32.66 40.23
N LEU A 204 -6.91 32.49 41.04
CA LEU A 204 -7.98 31.52 40.79
C LEU A 204 -8.75 31.85 39.50
N PHE A 205 -9.07 33.12 39.26
CA PHE A 205 -9.70 33.57 38.02
C PHE A 205 -8.85 33.25 36.79
N PHE A 206 -7.57 33.61 36.80
CA PHE A 206 -6.66 33.38 35.66
C PHE A 206 -6.45 31.88 35.35
N ILE A 207 -6.31 31.05 36.38
CA ILE A 207 -6.15 29.61 36.22
C ILE A 207 -7.45 28.97 35.70
N LEU A 208 -8.61 29.35 36.23
CA LEU A 208 -9.90 28.86 35.71
C LEU A 208 -10.16 29.31 34.27
N LEU A 209 -9.79 30.55 33.92
CA LEU A 209 -9.88 31.06 32.55
C LEU A 209 -9.00 30.24 31.59
N HIS A 210 -7.78 29.89 32.01
CA HIS A 210 -6.88 29.03 31.24
C HIS A 210 -7.47 27.63 31.01
N GLU A 211 -7.95 26.97 32.06
CA GLU A 211 -8.58 25.65 31.93
C GLU A 211 -9.87 25.68 31.08
N LEU A 212 -10.67 26.74 31.19
CA LEU A 212 -11.85 26.92 30.34
C LEU A 212 -11.47 27.08 28.86
N VAL A 213 -10.34 27.72 28.54
CA VAL A 213 -9.85 27.82 27.17
C VAL A 213 -9.46 26.44 26.62
N HIS A 214 -8.82 25.58 27.40
CA HIS A 214 -8.54 24.18 27.00
C HIS A 214 -9.83 23.42 26.67
N GLN A 215 -10.88 23.61 27.49
CA GLN A 215 -12.20 23.01 27.24
C GLN A 215 -12.86 23.55 25.98
N ARG A 216 -12.85 24.88 25.78
CA ARG A 216 -13.39 25.53 24.56
C ARG A 216 -12.71 25.00 23.30
N ASN A 217 -11.38 24.84 23.34
CA ASN A 217 -10.58 24.37 22.21
C ASN A 217 -10.65 22.85 21.99
N ARG A 218 -11.32 22.10 22.90
CA ARG A 218 -11.44 20.64 22.90
C ARG A 218 -10.09 19.94 22.91
N ASP A 219 -9.17 20.45 23.72
CA ASP A 219 -7.78 19.98 23.77
C ASP A 219 -7.68 18.51 24.22
N THR A 220 -8.61 18.03 25.04
CA THR A 220 -8.74 16.61 25.39
C THR A 220 -8.98 15.72 24.17
N VAL A 221 -9.77 16.18 23.19
CA VAL A 221 -10.03 15.41 21.94
C VAL A 221 -8.77 15.32 21.11
N GLN A 222 -8.05 16.43 20.95
CA GLN A 222 -6.79 16.45 20.20
C GLN A 222 -5.73 15.56 20.87
N ASN A 223 -5.65 15.59 22.21
CA ASN A 223 -4.73 14.73 22.95
C ASN A 223 -5.07 13.24 22.77
N ASN A 224 -6.36 12.88 22.77
CA ASN A 224 -6.80 11.50 22.50
C ASN A 224 -6.48 11.06 21.06
N LEU A 225 -6.65 11.96 20.08
CA LEU A 225 -6.28 11.69 18.68
C LEU A 225 -4.78 11.39 18.53
N LEU A 226 -3.93 12.25 19.09
CA LEU A 226 -2.47 12.08 19.04
C LEU A 226 -1.98 10.87 19.84
N PHE A 227 -2.68 10.52 20.91
CA PHE A 227 -2.41 9.30 21.64
C PHE A 227 -2.78 8.05 20.83
N GLY A 228 -3.94 8.04 20.16
CA GLY A 228 -4.31 6.98 19.22
C GLY A 228 -3.31 6.82 18.06
N LEU A 229 -2.84 7.94 17.52
CA LEU A 229 -1.77 7.96 16.51
C LEU A 229 -0.50 7.26 17.01
N SER A 230 -0.12 7.50 18.27
CA SER A 230 1.07 6.89 18.89
C SER A 230 0.89 5.38 19.08
N ILE A 231 -0.33 4.91 19.34
CA ILE A 231 -0.61 3.46 19.43
C ILE A 231 -0.47 2.80 18.05
N LEU A 232 -1.05 3.38 17.01
CA LEU A 232 -0.95 2.85 15.64
C LEU A 232 0.49 2.86 15.12
N ASN A 233 1.27 3.84 15.56
CA ASN A 233 2.67 4.06 15.18
C ASN A 233 3.61 3.82 16.37
N TRP A 234 3.35 2.77 17.17
CA TRP A 234 4.09 2.50 18.41
C TRP A 234 5.60 2.36 18.20
N PHE A 235 6.02 1.89 17.02
CA PHE A 235 7.41 1.73 16.61
C PHE A 235 8.05 3.02 16.07
N ASN A 236 7.26 4.05 15.74
CA ASN A 236 7.75 5.25 15.05
C ASN A 236 8.18 6.33 16.06
N PRO A 237 9.47 6.67 16.17
CA PRO A 237 9.96 7.71 17.09
C PRO A 237 9.38 9.11 16.78
N VAL A 238 9.05 9.39 15.52
CA VAL A 238 8.52 10.68 15.07
C VAL A 238 7.13 10.94 15.63
N SER A 239 6.31 9.91 15.82
CA SER A 239 4.97 10.08 16.41
C SER A 239 5.08 10.64 17.85
N TYR A 240 6.02 10.14 18.64
CA TYR A 240 6.30 10.63 20.00
C TYR A 240 6.87 12.07 20.01
N LEU A 241 7.72 12.42 19.05
CA LEU A 241 8.22 13.79 18.89
C LEU A 241 7.09 14.76 18.53
N ILE A 242 6.17 14.35 17.65
CA ILE A 242 4.96 15.10 17.31
C ILE A 242 4.09 15.32 18.54
N VAL A 243 3.81 14.28 19.33
CA VAL A 243 3.01 14.41 20.56
C VAL A 243 3.66 15.38 21.55
N LYS A 244 4.98 15.30 21.72
CA LYS A 244 5.73 16.22 22.59
C LYS A 244 5.63 17.67 22.11
N GLN A 245 5.86 17.91 20.83
CA GLN A 245 5.79 19.26 20.26
C GLN A 245 4.36 19.81 20.27
N ALA A 246 3.37 18.97 19.99
CA ALA A 246 1.95 19.34 20.01
C ALA A 246 1.46 19.74 21.40
N ARG A 247 2.00 19.14 22.47
CA ARG A 247 1.71 19.58 23.85
C ARG A 247 2.22 20.99 24.09
N SER A 248 3.49 21.25 23.76
CA SER A 248 4.08 22.58 23.93
C SER A 248 3.36 23.66 23.10
N ASP A 249 3.07 23.38 21.82
CA ASP A 249 2.35 24.32 20.95
C ASP A 249 0.93 24.63 21.46
N ARG A 250 0.29 23.66 22.12
CA ARG A 250 -1.05 23.82 22.68
C ARG A 250 -1.08 24.73 23.90
N GLU A 251 -0.11 24.59 24.80
CA GLU A 251 0.03 25.50 25.95
C GLU A 251 0.19 26.95 25.48
N ILE A 252 1.04 27.19 24.49
CA ILE A 252 1.26 28.54 23.92
C ILE A 252 -0.01 29.04 23.21
N SER A 253 -0.73 28.16 22.49
CA SER A 253 -2.03 28.49 21.89
C SER A 253 -3.09 28.86 22.94
N CYS A 254 -3.09 28.18 24.08
CA CYS A 254 -3.96 28.44 25.21
C CYS A 254 -3.64 29.80 25.84
N ASP A 255 -2.36 30.03 26.19
CA ASP A 255 -1.87 31.31 26.71
C ASP A 255 -2.25 32.47 25.79
N GLN A 256 -2.01 32.33 24.48
CA GLN A 256 -2.37 33.36 23.51
C GLN A 256 -3.89 33.61 23.41
N SER A 257 -4.69 32.58 23.62
CA SER A 257 -6.15 32.71 23.64
C SER A 257 -6.65 33.44 24.88
N VAL A 258 -6.00 33.22 26.04
CA VAL A 258 -6.29 33.94 27.28
C VAL A 258 -5.90 35.41 27.16
N MET A 259 -4.66 35.70 26.72
CA MET A 259 -4.16 37.07 26.60
C MET A 259 -5.00 37.97 25.68
N ARG A 260 -5.69 37.41 24.69
CA ARG A 260 -6.61 38.15 23.81
C ARG A 260 -7.90 38.63 24.48
N LEU A 261 -8.23 38.09 25.65
CA LEU A 261 -9.41 38.43 26.43
C LEU A 261 -9.10 39.42 27.56
N LEU A 262 -7.81 39.65 27.82
CA LEU A 262 -7.30 40.43 28.93
C LEU A 262 -6.78 41.79 28.44
N ASN A 263 -6.79 42.78 29.34
CA ASN A 263 -6.13 44.06 29.12
C ASN A 263 -4.62 43.93 29.39
N GLU A 264 -3.81 44.91 28.99
CA GLU A 264 -2.34 44.86 29.12
C GLU A 264 -1.87 44.60 30.57
N GLU A 265 -2.50 45.25 31.55
CA GLU A 265 -2.20 45.06 32.97
C GLU A 265 -2.52 43.63 33.44
N ASP A 266 -3.69 43.09 33.06
CA ASP A 266 -4.11 41.73 33.39
C ASP A 266 -3.22 40.66 32.73
N VAL A 267 -2.65 40.93 31.54
CA VAL A 267 -1.70 40.01 30.88
C VAL A 267 -0.43 39.85 31.72
N PHE A 268 0.07 40.92 32.34
CA PHE A 268 1.22 40.84 33.24
C PHE A 268 0.91 40.03 34.50
N PHE A 269 -0.25 40.28 35.13
CA PHE A 269 -0.69 39.51 36.31
C PHE A 269 -0.98 38.03 35.99
N TYR A 270 -1.47 37.75 34.78
CA TYR A 270 -1.61 36.39 34.27
C TYR A 270 -0.25 35.68 34.16
N GLY A 271 0.73 36.30 33.51
CA GLY A 271 2.07 35.73 33.32
C GLY A 271 2.78 35.44 34.64
N THR A 272 2.68 36.36 35.61
CA THR A 272 3.23 36.16 36.96
C THR A 272 2.52 35.05 37.74
N THR A 273 1.19 34.93 37.59
CA THR A 273 0.41 33.83 38.17
C THR A 273 0.90 32.46 37.68
N LEU A 274 1.13 32.32 36.37
CA LEU A 274 1.67 31.07 35.79
C LEU A 274 3.07 30.75 36.32
N LEU A 275 3.93 31.77 36.48
CA LEU A 275 5.29 31.60 36.98
C LEU A 275 5.33 31.17 38.45
N ASP A 276 4.58 31.86 39.31
CA ASP A 276 4.46 31.53 40.72
C ASP A 276 3.94 30.09 40.91
N TYR A 277 2.97 29.69 40.08
CA TYR A 277 2.44 28.34 40.08
C TYR A 277 3.45 27.29 39.60
N ALA A 278 4.16 27.56 38.50
CA ALA A 278 5.17 26.65 37.96
C ALA A 278 6.35 26.45 38.93
N GLN A 279 6.76 27.48 39.66
CA GLN A 279 7.83 27.40 40.67
C GLN A 279 7.42 26.60 41.90
N LYS A 280 6.19 26.74 42.39
CA LYS A 280 5.70 26.06 43.61
C LYS A 280 5.56 24.54 43.45
N ASN A 281 5.47 24.04 42.21
CA ASN A 281 5.31 22.62 41.92
C ASN A 281 6.63 21.86 41.67
N GLN A 282 7.80 22.46 41.92
CA GLN A 282 9.14 21.94 41.55
C GLN A 282 9.49 20.51 42.04
N ASN A 283 8.75 19.93 42.99
CA ASN A 283 9.02 18.57 43.49
C ASN A 283 8.68 17.43 42.51
N SER A 284 7.80 17.64 41.52
CA SER A 284 7.51 16.67 40.44
C SER A 284 8.41 16.81 39.19
N TYR A 285 9.50 17.58 39.31
CA TYR A 285 10.38 17.94 38.18
C TYR A 285 11.68 17.12 38.11
N LEU A 286 11.97 16.26 39.08
CA LEU A 286 13.29 15.63 39.26
C LEU A 286 13.66 14.50 38.26
N LEU A 287 12.77 14.06 37.36
CA LEU A 287 13.03 12.89 36.48
C LEU A 287 12.89 13.12 34.96
N GLY A 288 13.11 14.34 34.45
CA GLY A 288 13.05 14.62 32.99
C GLY A 288 13.56 16.01 32.56
N PHE A 289 14.65 16.46 33.15
CA PHE A 289 14.92 17.85 33.56
C PHE A 289 15.12 18.95 32.47
N SER A 290 15.34 18.62 31.19
CA SER A 290 15.59 19.67 30.16
C SER A 290 14.32 20.18 29.45
N GLY A 291 13.31 19.31 29.29
CA GLY A 291 12.15 19.61 28.44
C GLY A 291 11.18 20.63 29.03
N LYS A 292 10.83 20.49 30.31
CA LYS A 292 9.81 21.32 30.98
C LYS A 292 10.28 22.75 31.27
N ARG A 293 11.58 22.97 31.52
CA ARG A 293 12.15 24.33 31.64
C ARG A 293 12.11 25.09 30.32
N LYS A 294 12.53 24.44 29.22
CA LYS A 294 12.46 25.03 27.87
C LYS A 294 11.04 25.38 27.47
N GLU A 295 10.06 24.56 27.86
CA GLU A 295 8.64 24.82 27.65
C GLU A 295 8.16 26.08 28.40
N LEU A 296 8.49 26.21 29.69
CA LEU A 296 8.16 27.40 30.47
C LEU A 296 8.84 28.67 29.92
N THR A 297 10.14 28.59 29.57
CA THR A 297 10.86 29.70 28.93
C THR A 297 10.17 30.14 27.64
N ARG A 298 9.79 29.20 26.77
CA ARG A 298 9.09 29.49 25.51
C ARG A 298 7.72 30.14 25.74
N ARG A 299 6.98 29.73 26.78
CA ARG A 299 5.70 30.35 27.17
C ARG A 299 5.90 31.81 27.61
N ILE A 300 6.89 32.08 28.46
CA ILE A 300 7.21 33.46 28.92
C ILE A 300 7.64 34.34 27.75
N GLU A 301 8.51 33.84 26.87
CA GLU A 301 8.93 34.56 25.66
C GLU A 301 7.72 34.96 24.81
N CYS A 302 6.81 34.02 24.54
CA CYS A 302 5.58 34.30 23.78
C CYS A 302 4.62 35.28 24.47
N ILE A 303 4.52 35.23 25.80
CA ILE A 303 3.74 36.21 26.59
C ILE A 303 4.37 37.60 26.48
N SER A 304 5.70 37.69 26.63
CA SER A 304 6.42 38.97 26.58
C SER A 304 6.42 39.63 25.20
N SER A 305 6.35 38.84 24.13
CA SER A 305 6.34 39.33 22.75
C SER A 305 4.92 39.44 22.16
N PHE A 306 3.87 39.44 22.99
CA PHE A 306 2.50 39.40 22.51
C PHE A 306 2.12 40.68 21.77
N GLN A 307 1.60 40.52 20.54
CA GLN A 307 0.99 41.61 19.76
C GLN A 307 -0.34 41.14 19.15
N PRO A 308 -1.43 41.93 19.29
CA PRO A 308 -2.73 41.59 18.71
C PRO A 308 -2.67 41.68 17.18
N SER A 309 -2.82 40.54 16.50
CA SER A 309 -2.76 40.46 15.03
C SER A 309 -4.06 39.93 14.41
N SER A 310 -4.36 40.41 13.20
CA SER A 310 -5.57 40.06 12.44
C SER A 310 -5.63 38.56 12.11
N THR A 311 -6.70 37.89 12.56
CA THR A 311 -6.92 36.45 12.39
C THR A 311 -7.16 36.03 10.93
N LYS A 312 -7.64 36.95 10.08
CA LYS A 312 -8.00 36.67 8.67
C LYS A 312 -6.78 36.41 7.77
N LYS A 313 -5.74 37.27 7.83
CA LYS A 313 -4.50 37.10 7.05
C LYS A 313 -3.75 35.81 7.43
N LEU A 314 -3.97 35.36 8.66
CA LEU A 314 -3.27 34.25 9.24
C LEU A 314 -3.97 32.90 8.99
N ALA A 315 -5.31 32.91 8.95
CA ALA A 315 -6.13 31.80 8.46
C ALA A 315 -5.77 31.43 7.01
N ALA A 316 -5.56 32.42 6.15
CA ALA A 316 -5.18 32.21 4.74
C ALA A 316 -3.84 31.44 4.61
N LYS A 317 -2.82 31.82 5.41
CA LYS A 317 -1.54 31.09 5.44
C LYS A 317 -1.70 29.64 5.89
N PHE A 318 -2.54 29.40 6.89
CA PHE A 318 -2.83 28.04 7.37
C PHE A 318 -3.58 27.20 6.32
N MET A 319 -4.50 27.81 5.56
CA MET A 319 -5.21 27.13 4.47
C MET A 319 -4.27 26.67 3.33
N VAL A 320 -3.27 27.48 2.98
CA VAL A 320 -2.25 27.08 1.99
C VAL A 320 -1.45 25.87 2.47
N VAL A 321 -1.11 25.83 3.76
CA VAL A 321 -0.39 24.69 4.37
C VAL A 321 -1.24 23.43 4.32
N ILE A 322 -2.54 23.52 4.65
CA ILE A 322 -3.46 22.38 4.53
C ILE A 322 -3.53 21.92 3.08
N ALA A 323 -3.71 22.83 2.13
CA ALA A 323 -3.81 22.50 0.71
C ALA A 323 -2.54 21.80 0.19
N LEU A 324 -1.35 22.24 0.64
CA LEU A 324 -0.08 21.65 0.24
C LEU A 324 0.12 20.25 0.86
N VAL A 325 -0.23 20.07 2.14
CA VAL A 325 -0.16 18.77 2.82
C VAL A 325 -1.16 17.77 2.22
N VAL A 326 -2.39 18.21 1.96
CA VAL A 326 -3.43 17.39 1.33
C VAL A 326 -3.08 17.09 -0.13
N GLY A 327 -2.56 18.07 -0.87
CA GLY A 327 -2.08 17.88 -2.24
C GLY A 327 -0.99 16.82 -2.31
N ILE A 328 0.04 16.90 -1.45
CA ILE A 328 1.08 15.87 -1.38
C ILE A 328 0.49 14.51 -0.97
N PHE A 329 -0.44 14.47 0.00
CA PHE A 329 -1.13 13.23 0.39
C PHE A 329 -1.90 12.58 -0.76
N LEU A 330 -2.49 13.38 -1.65
CA LEU A 330 -3.21 12.89 -2.84
C LEU A 330 -2.27 12.51 -4.00
N ILE A 331 -1.08 13.11 -4.08
CA ILE A 331 -0.07 12.82 -5.11
C ILE A 331 0.77 11.59 -4.77
N VAL A 332 0.91 11.20 -3.50
CA VAL A 332 1.58 9.93 -3.15
C VAL A 332 0.84 8.82 -3.88
N PRO A 333 1.45 8.20 -4.91
CA PRO A 333 0.80 7.13 -5.63
C PRO A 333 0.68 6.00 -4.62
N GLN A 334 -0.52 5.73 -4.12
CA GLN A 334 -0.77 4.40 -3.62
C GLN A 334 -0.60 3.52 -4.84
N ALA A 335 0.50 2.77 -4.88
CA ALA A 335 0.94 1.98 -6.02
C ALA A 335 -0.25 1.26 -6.69
N ARG A 336 -0.86 1.94 -7.67
CA ARG A 336 -1.49 1.30 -8.82
C ARG A 336 -0.31 1.07 -9.73
N THR A 337 0.18 -0.15 -9.74
CA THR A 337 1.15 -0.64 -10.71
C THR A 337 0.48 -0.78 -12.09
N ASP A 338 -0.22 0.25 -12.56
CA ASP A 338 -1.05 0.17 -13.78
C ASP A 338 -0.43 0.91 -14.98
N GLU A 339 0.61 1.73 -14.81
CA GLU A 339 1.13 2.58 -15.92
C GLU A 339 2.39 2.05 -16.64
N THR A 340 2.85 0.81 -16.39
CA THR A 340 3.96 0.20 -17.18
C THR A 340 3.63 -1.16 -17.82
N ASP A 341 2.40 -1.66 -17.63
CA ASP A 341 2.00 -3.01 -18.02
C ASP A 341 1.13 -3.06 -19.30
N GLN A 342 0.99 -1.97 -20.05
CA GLN A 342 0.27 -1.96 -21.33
C GLN A 342 1.22 -1.79 -22.52
N PHE A 343 1.14 -2.72 -23.47
CA PHE A 343 1.86 -2.65 -24.74
C PHE A 343 1.08 -1.77 -25.74
N SER A 344 1.70 -0.68 -26.23
CA SER A 344 1.09 0.25 -27.18
C SER A 344 1.83 0.22 -28.53
N ARG A 345 1.38 -0.64 -29.44
CA ARG A 345 1.80 -0.63 -30.85
C ARG A 345 0.56 -0.66 -31.75
N GLN A 346 0.60 0.02 -32.89
CA GLN A 346 -0.42 -0.12 -33.93
C GLN A 346 -0.21 -1.48 -34.61
N GLU A 347 -1.09 -2.42 -34.30
CA GLU A 347 -1.13 -3.73 -34.96
C GLU A 347 -1.76 -3.59 -36.36
N PRO A 348 -1.32 -4.39 -37.36
CA PRO A 348 -2.10 -4.59 -38.57
C PRO A 348 -3.49 -5.15 -38.24
N LEU A 349 -4.43 -5.03 -39.19
CA LEU A 349 -5.84 -5.41 -39.12
C LEU A 349 -6.18 -6.32 -37.92
N VAL A 350 -6.91 -5.78 -36.95
CA VAL A 350 -7.38 -6.52 -35.76
C VAL A 350 -8.86 -6.82 -35.93
N GLU A 351 -9.21 -8.10 -35.95
CA GLU A 351 -10.59 -8.58 -35.88
C GLU A 351 -10.88 -9.06 -34.45
N GLN A 352 -11.87 -8.43 -33.82
CA GLN A 352 -12.32 -8.81 -32.49
C GLN A 352 -13.43 -9.87 -32.57
N LYS A 353 -13.25 -10.95 -31.82
CA LYS A 353 -14.20 -12.04 -31.60
C LYS A 353 -14.70 -12.00 -30.16
N SER A 354 -15.82 -12.68 -29.93
CA SER A 354 -16.48 -12.76 -28.62
C SER A 354 -16.51 -14.22 -28.19
N ASP A 355 -16.24 -14.45 -26.92
CA ASP A 355 -16.41 -15.73 -26.26
C ASP A 355 -16.61 -15.47 -24.75
N PRO A 356 -17.57 -16.15 -24.10
CA PRO A 356 -17.92 -15.85 -22.71
C PRO A 356 -16.76 -15.90 -21.73
N LEU A 357 -15.77 -16.79 -21.92
CA LEU A 357 -14.63 -16.92 -21.01
C LEU A 357 -13.75 -15.66 -21.02
N PHE A 358 -13.63 -15.01 -22.18
CA PHE A 358 -12.79 -13.83 -22.38
C PHE A 358 -13.56 -12.53 -22.14
N ASP A 359 -14.86 -12.51 -22.46
CA ASP A 359 -15.69 -11.31 -22.30
C ASP A 359 -16.06 -11.03 -20.84
N GLN A 360 -16.20 -12.08 -20.02
CA GLN A 360 -16.60 -11.95 -18.61
C GLN A 360 -15.43 -11.63 -17.67
N ASN A 361 -14.19 -11.78 -18.13
CA ASN A 361 -13.00 -11.58 -17.31
C ASN A 361 -12.04 -10.63 -18.04
N GLU A 362 -11.86 -9.45 -17.45
CA GLU A 362 -11.03 -8.38 -18.01
C GLU A 362 -9.52 -8.71 -18.12
N ASN A 363 -9.08 -9.86 -17.59
CA ASN A 363 -7.70 -10.31 -17.63
C ASN A 363 -7.50 -11.58 -18.48
N ASN A 364 -8.57 -12.16 -19.02
CA ASN A 364 -8.49 -13.28 -19.95
C ASN A 364 -8.38 -12.75 -21.38
N SER A 365 -7.49 -13.33 -22.18
CA SER A 365 -7.44 -13.05 -23.62
C SER A 365 -6.90 -14.22 -24.44
N LEU A 366 -7.26 -14.23 -25.71
CA LEU A 366 -6.64 -15.06 -26.73
C LEU A 366 -6.31 -14.18 -27.93
N VAL A 367 -5.04 -14.20 -28.33
CA VAL A 367 -4.54 -13.52 -29.53
C VAL A 367 -4.09 -14.60 -30.51
N ILE A 368 -4.57 -14.54 -31.75
CA ILE A 368 -4.15 -15.41 -32.86
C ILE A 368 -3.71 -14.52 -34.01
N TYR A 369 -2.55 -14.78 -34.60
CA TYR A 369 -2.10 -14.19 -35.85
C TYR A 369 -2.22 -15.21 -36.97
N ASP A 370 -2.99 -14.86 -38.01
CA ASP A 370 -3.16 -15.63 -39.24
C ASP A 370 -2.19 -15.07 -40.30
N GLU A 371 -1.12 -15.81 -40.58
CA GLU A 371 -0.08 -15.37 -41.52
C GLU A 371 -0.62 -15.21 -42.94
N SER A 372 -1.55 -16.08 -43.37
CA SER A 372 -2.10 -16.07 -44.73
C SER A 372 -2.89 -14.80 -45.05
N LYS A 373 -3.46 -14.16 -44.01
CA LYS A 373 -4.28 -12.96 -44.11
C LYS A 373 -3.62 -11.71 -43.54
N ASP A 374 -2.40 -11.84 -43.02
CA ASP A 374 -1.67 -10.80 -42.28
C ASP A 374 -2.57 -10.06 -41.26
N ARG A 375 -3.21 -10.83 -40.38
CA ARG A 375 -4.29 -10.34 -39.52
C ARG A 375 -4.27 -10.95 -38.13
N TYR A 376 -4.62 -10.14 -37.13
CA TYR A 376 -4.88 -10.62 -35.77
C TYR A 376 -6.37 -10.90 -35.54
N LEU A 377 -6.66 -12.06 -34.95
CA LEU A 377 -7.94 -12.43 -34.36
C LEU A 377 -7.79 -12.35 -32.84
N THR A 378 -8.67 -11.61 -32.16
CA THR A 378 -8.56 -11.35 -30.72
C THR A 378 -9.85 -11.66 -29.99
N TYR A 379 -9.74 -12.37 -28.87
CA TYR A 379 -10.79 -12.49 -27.87
C TYR A 379 -10.33 -11.67 -26.67
N ASN A 380 -11.06 -10.58 -26.39
CA ASN A 380 -10.68 -9.52 -25.44
C ASN A 380 -9.33 -8.84 -25.77
N GLN A 381 -9.36 -7.91 -26.73
CA GLN A 381 -8.18 -7.15 -27.17
C GLN A 381 -7.52 -6.36 -26.04
N ALA A 382 -8.31 -5.71 -25.17
CA ALA A 382 -7.78 -4.90 -24.08
C ALA A 382 -6.93 -5.74 -23.11
N ALA A 383 -7.40 -6.94 -22.75
CA ALA A 383 -6.64 -7.89 -21.96
C ALA A 383 -5.44 -8.47 -22.71
N GLY A 384 -5.49 -8.55 -24.05
CA GLY A 384 -4.36 -8.95 -24.90
C GLY A 384 -3.15 -8.02 -24.83
N HIS A 385 -3.35 -6.75 -24.46
CA HIS A 385 -2.28 -5.75 -24.30
C HIS A 385 -1.72 -5.66 -22.87
N LYS A 386 -2.40 -6.26 -21.89
CA LYS A 386 -1.94 -6.32 -20.49
C LYS A 386 -0.79 -7.32 -20.36
N ARG A 387 0.24 -6.95 -19.61
CA ARG A 387 1.41 -7.79 -19.34
C ARG A 387 1.22 -8.60 -18.05
N TYR A 388 1.50 -9.89 -18.13
CA TYR A 388 1.47 -10.83 -16.99
C TYR A 388 2.81 -11.56 -16.90
N SER A 389 3.05 -12.25 -15.77
CA SER A 389 4.24 -13.09 -15.68
C SER A 389 4.19 -14.16 -16.77
N PRO A 390 5.29 -14.45 -17.49
CA PRO A 390 5.28 -15.44 -18.56
C PRO A 390 5.23 -16.89 -18.04
N ASP A 391 5.59 -17.12 -16.78
CA ASP A 391 5.74 -18.44 -16.18
C ASP A 391 6.53 -19.40 -17.07
N SER A 392 6.08 -20.64 -17.26
CA SER A 392 6.81 -21.64 -18.04
C SER A 392 6.88 -21.34 -19.55
N THR A 393 6.13 -20.37 -20.09
CA THR A 393 6.31 -19.96 -21.50
C THR A 393 7.66 -19.29 -21.73
N TYR A 394 8.26 -18.72 -20.67
CA TYR A 394 9.59 -18.12 -20.76
C TYR A 394 10.69 -19.15 -21.11
N LYS A 395 10.50 -20.43 -20.77
CA LYS A 395 11.52 -21.48 -20.92
C LYS A 395 12.02 -21.64 -22.37
N ILE A 396 11.20 -21.29 -23.37
CA ILE A 396 11.59 -21.19 -24.78
C ILE A 396 12.79 -20.24 -24.93
N TRP A 397 12.69 -19.07 -24.32
CA TRP A 397 13.70 -18.01 -24.39
C TRP A 397 14.93 -18.32 -23.53
N SER A 398 14.74 -18.89 -22.33
CA SER A 398 15.87 -19.39 -21.51
C SER A 398 16.76 -20.36 -22.30
N ALA A 399 16.13 -21.34 -22.98
CA ALA A 399 16.85 -22.32 -23.79
C ALA A 399 17.60 -21.67 -24.96
N LEU A 400 16.95 -20.78 -25.71
CA LEU A 400 17.57 -20.06 -26.82
C LEU A 400 18.76 -19.21 -26.36
N PHE A 401 18.61 -18.50 -25.25
CA PHE A 401 19.67 -17.67 -24.69
C PHE A 401 20.88 -18.50 -24.26
N ALA A 402 20.66 -19.68 -23.68
CA ALA A 402 21.73 -20.58 -23.28
C ALA A 402 22.44 -21.21 -24.48
N LEU A 403 21.69 -21.61 -25.52
CA LEU A 403 22.24 -22.13 -26.77
C LEU A 403 23.09 -21.07 -27.50
N ASP A 404 22.59 -19.84 -27.60
CA ASP A 404 23.29 -18.73 -28.26
C ASP A 404 24.58 -18.33 -27.52
N ALA A 405 24.54 -18.36 -26.19
CA ALA A 405 25.72 -18.11 -25.35
C ALA A 405 26.66 -19.34 -25.21
N GLN A 406 26.40 -20.42 -25.96
CA GLN A 406 27.18 -21.66 -25.92
C GLN A 406 27.31 -22.27 -24.51
N LYS A 407 26.28 -22.10 -23.68
CA LYS A 407 26.15 -22.74 -22.35
C LYS A 407 25.56 -24.14 -22.43
N MET A 408 24.96 -24.47 -23.56
CA MET A 408 24.50 -25.81 -23.93
C MET A 408 24.53 -25.96 -25.45
N ASP A 409 24.49 -27.19 -25.94
CA ASP A 409 24.34 -27.49 -27.36
C ASP A 409 23.42 -28.72 -27.58
N ARG A 410 23.18 -29.11 -28.83
CA ARG A 410 22.27 -30.22 -29.16
C ARG A 410 22.75 -31.57 -28.61
N ALA A 411 24.06 -31.80 -28.53
CA ALA A 411 24.63 -33.03 -27.96
C ALA A 411 24.79 -32.95 -26.43
N ASN A 412 25.06 -31.75 -25.92
CA ASN A 412 25.38 -31.48 -24.52
C ASN A 412 24.30 -30.60 -23.88
N ASN A 413 23.12 -31.18 -23.63
CA ASN A 413 22.03 -30.53 -22.90
C ASN A 413 21.46 -31.38 -21.75
N LEU A 414 22.12 -32.48 -21.38
CA LEU A 414 21.77 -33.24 -20.19
C LEU A 414 22.29 -32.50 -18.94
N ARG A 415 21.41 -32.30 -17.95
CA ARG A 415 21.76 -31.78 -16.63
C ARG A 415 21.38 -32.80 -15.58
N ALA A 416 22.36 -33.14 -14.73
CA ALA A 416 22.20 -34.12 -13.67
C ALA A 416 21.30 -33.55 -12.56
N TRP A 417 20.37 -34.36 -12.07
CA TRP A 417 19.58 -34.05 -10.90
C TRP A 417 20.45 -34.12 -9.64
N ASP A 418 20.32 -33.14 -8.76
CA ASP A 418 21.15 -33.01 -7.55
C ASP A 418 20.66 -33.86 -6.36
N GLY A 419 19.58 -34.63 -6.55
CA GLY A 419 18.95 -35.42 -5.51
C GLY A 419 17.91 -34.66 -4.67
N THR A 420 17.61 -33.40 -4.99
CA THR A 420 16.55 -32.63 -4.33
C THR A 420 15.18 -33.23 -4.61
N ASP A 421 14.45 -33.60 -3.58
CA ASP A 421 13.08 -34.13 -3.69
C ASP A 421 12.08 -33.01 -4.03
N TYR A 422 11.67 -32.94 -5.30
CA TYR A 422 10.66 -32.02 -5.79
C TYR A 422 9.25 -32.64 -5.70
N PRO A 423 8.21 -31.86 -5.40
CA PRO A 423 6.81 -32.32 -5.37
C PRO A 423 6.25 -32.85 -6.70
N ILE A 424 7.01 -32.74 -7.78
CA ILE A 424 6.63 -33.16 -9.13
C ILE A 424 7.58 -34.30 -9.50
N ASP A 425 7.07 -35.54 -9.51
CA ASP A 425 7.89 -36.74 -9.70
C ASP A 425 8.75 -36.70 -10.97
N SER A 426 8.22 -36.10 -12.05
CA SER A 426 8.93 -35.94 -13.33
C SER A 426 10.12 -34.96 -13.27
N TRP A 427 10.35 -34.28 -12.13
CA TRP A 427 11.50 -33.41 -11.91
C TRP A 427 12.64 -34.12 -11.18
N ASN A 428 12.39 -35.29 -10.59
CA ASN A 428 13.30 -36.03 -9.71
C ASN A 428 14.19 -37.02 -10.50
N HIS A 429 14.74 -36.57 -11.62
CA HIS A 429 15.68 -37.32 -12.46
C HIS A 429 16.41 -36.37 -13.41
N ASP A 430 17.51 -36.83 -14.00
CA ASP A 430 18.27 -36.08 -14.99
C ASP A 430 17.39 -35.60 -16.15
N GLN A 431 17.63 -34.37 -16.60
CA GLN A 431 16.81 -33.73 -17.63
C GLN A 431 17.67 -33.35 -18.82
N ASN A 432 17.20 -33.69 -20.01
CA ASN A 432 17.65 -33.06 -21.25
C ASN A 432 16.68 -31.91 -21.61
N LEU A 433 16.99 -31.10 -22.62
CA LEU A 433 16.16 -29.94 -22.97
C LEU A 433 14.69 -30.32 -23.27
N GLN A 434 14.49 -31.40 -24.02
CA GLN A 434 13.15 -31.86 -24.43
C GLN A 434 12.33 -32.31 -23.22
N ALA A 435 12.91 -33.13 -22.33
CA ALA A 435 12.27 -33.55 -21.10
C ALA A 435 11.96 -32.36 -20.18
N ALA A 436 12.91 -31.43 -20.04
CA ALA A 436 12.73 -30.23 -19.22
C ALA A 436 11.60 -29.31 -19.74
N LEU A 437 11.48 -29.13 -21.06
CA LEU A 437 10.38 -28.37 -21.66
C LEU A 437 9.04 -29.10 -21.53
N THR A 438 9.01 -30.41 -21.76
CA THR A 438 7.81 -31.25 -21.64
C THR A 438 7.26 -31.25 -20.23
N ASN A 439 8.13 -31.47 -19.24
CA ASN A 439 7.77 -31.57 -17.83
C ASN A 439 7.73 -30.21 -17.11
N SER A 440 7.98 -29.11 -17.83
CA SER A 440 8.12 -27.76 -17.27
C SER A 440 9.14 -27.67 -16.12
N THR A 441 10.23 -28.46 -16.14
CA THR A 441 11.16 -28.62 -15.02
C THR A 441 11.91 -27.34 -14.66
N ASN A 442 11.49 -26.64 -13.59
CA ASN A 442 11.99 -25.30 -13.27
C ASN A 442 13.50 -25.25 -13.04
N TRP A 443 14.03 -26.19 -12.26
CA TRP A 443 15.44 -26.16 -11.83
C TRP A 443 16.42 -26.22 -13.01
N TYR A 444 16.04 -26.89 -14.10
CA TYR A 444 16.85 -26.98 -15.31
C TYR A 444 17.10 -25.58 -15.90
N PHE A 445 16.04 -24.78 -16.04
CA PHE A 445 16.13 -23.43 -16.61
C PHE A 445 16.69 -22.42 -15.61
N GLN A 446 16.41 -22.57 -14.32
CA GLN A 446 17.05 -21.75 -13.28
C GLN A 446 18.58 -21.90 -13.31
N GLN A 447 19.08 -23.12 -13.55
CA GLN A 447 20.51 -23.37 -13.72
C GLN A 447 21.06 -22.71 -15.00
N LEU A 448 20.36 -22.81 -16.13
CA LEU A 448 20.75 -22.12 -17.38
C LEU A 448 20.90 -20.61 -17.17
N ASP A 449 19.92 -20.02 -16.52
CA ASP A 449 19.87 -18.58 -16.25
C ASP A 449 20.95 -18.13 -15.26
N SER A 450 21.22 -18.94 -14.25
CA SER A 450 22.34 -18.71 -13.32
C SER A 450 23.69 -18.75 -14.05
N GLU A 451 23.88 -19.70 -14.97
CA GLU A 451 25.11 -19.82 -15.77
C GLU A 451 25.29 -18.68 -16.79
N LEU A 452 24.19 -18.15 -17.33
CA LEU A 452 24.18 -16.95 -18.18
C LEU A 452 24.50 -15.68 -17.39
N GLY A 453 23.93 -15.57 -16.20
CA GLY A 453 24.07 -14.40 -15.33
C GLY A 453 23.19 -13.21 -15.73
N LYS A 454 22.89 -12.36 -14.74
CA LYS A 454 21.93 -11.25 -14.86
C LYS A 454 22.27 -10.24 -15.97
N THR A 455 23.56 -9.99 -16.21
CA THR A 455 24.00 -9.03 -17.25
C THR A 455 23.61 -9.52 -18.63
N LYS A 456 23.94 -10.78 -18.95
CA LYS A 456 23.66 -11.36 -20.27
C LYS A 456 22.16 -11.53 -20.50
N LEU A 457 21.41 -11.95 -19.47
CA LEU A 457 19.94 -12.01 -19.53
C LEU A 457 19.34 -10.64 -19.87
N LYS A 458 19.82 -9.55 -19.24
CA LYS A 458 19.35 -8.19 -19.53
C LYS A 458 19.67 -7.74 -20.95
N GLU A 459 20.83 -8.11 -21.48
CA GLU A 459 21.20 -7.85 -22.88
C GLU A 459 20.29 -8.61 -23.84
N ASN A 460 20.06 -9.89 -23.60
CA ASN A 460 19.18 -10.74 -24.41
C ASN A 460 17.73 -10.24 -24.40
N PHE A 461 17.22 -9.81 -23.24
CA PHE A 461 15.89 -9.20 -23.16
C PHE A 461 15.75 -7.92 -23.96
N ARG A 462 16.80 -7.09 -23.98
CA ARG A 462 16.83 -5.86 -24.77
C ARG A 462 16.93 -6.14 -26.26
N SER A 463 17.70 -7.15 -26.67
CA SER A 463 17.89 -7.46 -28.09
C SER A 463 16.59 -7.91 -28.77
N ILE A 464 15.74 -8.62 -28.04
CA ILE A 464 14.43 -9.05 -28.55
C ILE A 464 13.27 -8.15 -28.10
N ASN A 465 13.50 -7.16 -27.24
CA ASN A 465 12.48 -6.33 -26.61
C ASN A 465 11.38 -7.16 -25.89
N TYR A 466 11.81 -8.02 -24.96
CA TYR A 466 10.91 -8.92 -24.23
C TYR A 466 10.14 -8.20 -23.13
N GLY A 467 8.87 -7.88 -23.38
CA GLY A 467 7.95 -7.39 -22.36
C GLY A 467 8.48 -6.16 -21.60
N ASN A 468 8.45 -6.23 -20.27
CA ASN A 468 8.98 -5.18 -19.40
C ASN A 468 10.49 -5.33 -19.05
N MET A 469 11.14 -6.41 -19.50
CA MET A 469 12.57 -6.70 -19.28
C MET A 469 13.03 -6.64 -17.80
N ASN A 470 12.13 -6.90 -16.86
CA ASN A 470 12.37 -6.65 -15.43
C ASN A 470 12.88 -7.90 -14.69
N LEU A 471 14.11 -7.78 -14.17
CA LEU A 471 14.84 -8.83 -13.43
C LEU A 471 14.98 -8.54 -11.91
N LEU A 472 14.09 -7.74 -11.33
CA LEU A 472 14.13 -7.42 -9.90
C LEU A 472 13.76 -8.61 -8.99
N GLY A 473 13.05 -9.61 -9.51
CA GLY A 473 12.59 -10.79 -8.78
C GLY A 473 13.64 -11.84 -8.43
N GLY A 474 14.93 -11.57 -8.69
CA GLY A 474 16.03 -12.51 -8.47
C GLY A 474 16.19 -13.52 -9.61
N ILE A 475 17.41 -13.99 -9.86
CA ILE A 475 17.75 -14.77 -11.05
C ILE A 475 17.00 -16.11 -11.13
N ASP A 476 16.62 -16.66 -10.00
CA ASP A 476 15.93 -17.96 -9.94
C ASP A 476 14.42 -17.86 -10.19
N ASN A 477 13.80 -16.69 -9.95
CA ASN A 477 12.34 -16.59 -9.84
C ASN A 477 11.72 -15.40 -10.57
N TYR A 478 12.49 -14.56 -11.26
CA TYR A 478 11.98 -13.31 -11.86
C TYR A 478 10.85 -13.52 -12.88
N TRP A 479 10.72 -14.71 -13.44
CA TRP A 479 9.75 -15.11 -14.47
C TRP A 479 8.51 -15.88 -13.95
N LEU A 480 8.45 -16.18 -12.64
CA LEU A 480 7.46 -17.06 -12.00
C LEU A 480 6.61 -16.20 -11.07
N GLU A 481 5.45 -15.73 -11.53
CA GLU A 481 4.58 -14.81 -10.79
C GLU A 481 5.34 -13.63 -10.13
N SER A 482 6.29 -13.07 -10.87
CA SER A 482 7.31 -12.15 -10.32
C SER A 482 7.49 -10.90 -11.19
N SER A 483 8.72 -10.37 -11.27
CA SER A 483 8.99 -9.04 -11.84
C SER A 483 8.83 -8.97 -13.36
N LEU A 484 9.23 -10.03 -14.08
CA LEU A 484 9.16 -10.07 -15.53
C LEU A 484 7.73 -10.25 -15.98
N LYS A 485 7.30 -9.41 -16.91
CA LYS A 485 5.96 -9.47 -17.49
C LYS A 485 5.98 -9.25 -19.00
N ILE A 486 5.08 -9.91 -19.71
CA ILE A 486 4.88 -9.81 -21.15
C ILE A 486 3.39 -9.99 -21.48
N SER A 487 2.91 -9.32 -22.53
CA SER A 487 1.51 -9.41 -22.96
C SER A 487 1.29 -10.52 -23.98
N PRO A 488 0.05 -11.02 -24.13
CA PRO A 488 -0.31 -11.97 -25.19
C PRO A 488 0.07 -11.49 -26.60
N PHE A 489 -0.11 -10.21 -26.92
CA PHE A 489 0.35 -9.65 -28.20
C PHE A 489 1.87 -9.74 -28.37
N GLU A 490 2.62 -9.35 -27.34
CA GLU A 490 4.09 -9.45 -27.37
C GLU A 490 4.57 -10.89 -27.50
N GLN A 491 3.91 -11.84 -26.83
CA GLN A 491 4.21 -13.28 -26.96
C GLN A 491 4.04 -13.75 -28.41
N VAL A 492 2.89 -13.44 -29.05
CA VAL A 492 2.63 -13.81 -30.44
C VAL A 492 3.63 -13.16 -31.40
N ASP A 493 3.87 -11.85 -31.28
CA ASP A 493 4.78 -11.14 -32.19
C ASP A 493 6.23 -11.65 -32.06
N LEU A 494 6.71 -11.88 -30.83
CA LEU A 494 8.06 -12.42 -30.62
C LEU A 494 8.19 -13.86 -31.11
N PHE A 495 7.22 -14.71 -30.81
CA PHE A 495 7.25 -16.11 -31.21
C PHE A 495 7.17 -16.27 -32.74
N ARG A 496 6.33 -15.45 -33.40
CA ARG A 496 6.28 -15.35 -34.86
C ARG A 496 7.62 -14.91 -35.44
N LYS A 497 8.18 -13.79 -34.97
CA LYS A 497 9.49 -13.29 -35.45
C LYS A 497 10.61 -14.30 -35.25
N LEU A 498 10.56 -15.08 -34.16
CA LEU A 498 11.52 -16.16 -33.90
C LEU A 498 11.44 -17.22 -35.02
N LEU A 499 10.25 -17.73 -35.30
CA LEU A 499 10.06 -18.80 -36.28
C LEU A 499 10.25 -18.33 -37.73
N GLU A 500 9.95 -17.07 -38.03
CA GLU A 500 10.22 -16.43 -39.33
C GLU A 500 11.71 -16.07 -39.54
N GLY A 501 12.58 -16.33 -38.57
CA GLY A 501 14.01 -16.00 -38.66
C GLY A 501 14.31 -14.51 -38.63
N LYS A 502 13.40 -13.69 -38.08
CA LYS A 502 13.55 -12.22 -37.95
C LYS A 502 14.29 -11.80 -36.68
N LEU A 503 14.59 -12.74 -35.77
CA LEU A 503 15.41 -12.52 -34.59
C LEU A 503 16.83 -13.06 -34.83
N SER A 504 17.82 -12.43 -34.21
CA SER A 504 19.24 -12.78 -34.35
C SER A 504 19.63 -14.04 -33.57
N PHE A 505 19.01 -15.18 -33.88
CA PHE A 505 19.38 -16.50 -33.36
C PHE A 505 19.85 -17.42 -34.48
N SER A 506 20.71 -18.38 -34.15
CA SER A 506 21.07 -19.47 -35.08
C SER A 506 19.82 -20.27 -35.48
N THR A 507 19.66 -20.52 -36.78
CA THR A 507 18.56 -21.32 -37.34
C THR A 507 18.53 -22.73 -36.76
N ASP A 508 19.70 -23.30 -36.48
CA ASP A 508 19.83 -24.65 -35.90
C ASP A 508 19.35 -24.66 -34.43
N ASN A 509 19.66 -23.59 -33.67
CA ASN A 509 19.20 -23.45 -32.30
C ASN A 509 17.68 -23.25 -32.24
N VAL A 510 17.13 -22.44 -33.15
CA VAL A 510 15.67 -22.24 -33.26
C VAL A 510 14.97 -23.55 -33.63
N ALA A 511 15.51 -24.30 -34.60
CA ALA A 511 14.97 -25.60 -34.99
C ALA A 511 15.00 -26.61 -33.85
N PHE A 512 16.09 -26.65 -33.08
CA PHE A 512 16.22 -27.55 -31.93
C PHE A 512 15.22 -27.21 -30.81
N VAL A 513 15.05 -25.93 -30.47
CA VAL A 513 14.05 -25.52 -29.48
C VAL A 513 12.63 -25.77 -29.99
N LYS A 514 12.36 -25.54 -31.27
CA LYS A 514 11.06 -25.81 -31.90
C LYS A 514 10.72 -27.30 -31.87
N GLU A 515 11.68 -28.17 -32.17
CA GLU A 515 11.56 -29.63 -32.02
C GLU A 515 11.23 -30.02 -30.57
N ALA A 516 11.87 -29.37 -29.60
CA ALA A 516 11.65 -29.64 -28.18
C ALA A 516 10.29 -29.15 -27.63
N ILE A 517 9.57 -28.28 -28.35
CA ILE A 517 8.20 -27.85 -28.04
C ILE A 517 7.16 -28.41 -29.03
N HIS A 518 7.53 -29.42 -29.82
CA HIS A 518 6.58 -30.17 -30.65
C HIS A 518 5.60 -30.92 -29.77
N LEU A 519 4.30 -30.82 -30.09
CA LEU A 519 3.22 -31.43 -29.32
C LEU A 519 2.53 -32.55 -30.10
N GLN A 520 2.21 -32.31 -31.37
CA GLN A 520 1.47 -33.26 -32.19
C GLN A 520 1.70 -33.00 -33.68
N THR A 521 1.74 -34.06 -34.47
CA THR A 521 1.62 -34.01 -35.94
C THR A 521 0.39 -34.81 -36.38
N GLN A 522 -0.38 -34.24 -37.30
CA GLN A 522 -1.49 -34.86 -38.01
C GLN A 522 -1.32 -34.62 -39.51
N PRO A 523 -2.07 -35.32 -40.40
CA PRO A 523 -1.97 -35.10 -41.84
C PRO A 523 -2.22 -33.65 -42.28
N GLU A 524 -3.05 -32.90 -41.54
CA GLU A 524 -3.47 -31.55 -41.92
C GLU A 524 -2.73 -30.44 -41.17
N TYR A 525 -2.07 -30.76 -40.05
CA TYR A 525 -1.37 -29.78 -39.24
C TYR A 525 -0.20 -30.36 -38.42
N THR A 526 0.74 -29.48 -38.05
CA THR A 526 1.69 -29.73 -36.96
C THR A 526 1.57 -28.66 -35.89
N LEU A 527 1.44 -29.09 -34.64
CA LEU A 527 1.22 -28.23 -33.47
C LEU A 527 2.49 -28.17 -32.62
N TYR A 528 2.92 -26.95 -32.32
CA TYR A 528 4.00 -26.64 -31.39
C TYR A 528 3.47 -25.73 -30.29
N GLY A 529 3.95 -25.88 -29.06
CA GLY A 529 3.54 -24.99 -28.00
C GLY A 529 4.15 -25.26 -26.65
N LYS A 530 3.94 -24.30 -25.75
CA LYS A 530 4.38 -24.35 -24.37
C LYS A 530 3.29 -23.80 -23.47
N THR A 531 2.92 -24.60 -22.47
CA THR A 531 2.07 -24.20 -21.36
C THR A 531 2.84 -23.37 -20.34
N GLY A 532 2.12 -22.51 -19.62
CA GLY A 532 2.59 -21.87 -18.40
C GLY A 532 1.50 -21.84 -17.35
N THR A 533 1.85 -22.13 -16.10
CA THR A 533 0.96 -21.99 -14.95
C THR A 533 1.67 -21.23 -13.87
N GLY A 534 1.05 -20.14 -13.43
CA GLY A 534 1.48 -19.35 -12.29
C GLY A 534 0.50 -19.53 -11.13
N ASN A 535 1.03 -19.88 -9.97
CA ASN A 535 0.24 -19.99 -8.73
C ASN A 535 0.45 -18.73 -7.89
N GLY A 536 -0.24 -17.65 -8.25
CA GLY A 536 -0.20 -16.38 -7.52
C GLY A 536 -0.92 -16.45 -6.17
N VAL A 537 -0.62 -15.50 -5.28
CA VAL A 537 -1.11 -15.48 -3.88
C VAL A 537 -2.65 -15.43 -3.76
N THR A 538 -3.33 -14.84 -4.75
CA THR A 538 -4.79 -14.63 -4.72
C THR A 538 -5.53 -15.28 -5.90
N THR A 539 -4.83 -15.59 -6.99
CA THR A 539 -5.40 -16.10 -8.24
C THR A 539 -4.33 -16.89 -8.98
N SER A 540 -4.69 -18.00 -9.63
CA SER A 540 -3.79 -18.65 -10.57
C SER A 540 -3.88 -18.00 -11.96
N THR A 541 -2.83 -18.20 -12.75
CA THR A 541 -2.66 -17.76 -14.13
C THR A 541 -2.36 -18.97 -15.00
N GLY A 542 -2.88 -18.94 -16.22
CA GLY A 542 -2.71 -20.00 -17.21
C GLY A 542 -2.32 -19.42 -18.55
N TRP A 543 -1.30 -19.98 -19.16
CA TRP A 543 -0.77 -19.60 -20.45
C TRP A 543 -0.72 -20.78 -21.41
N PHE A 544 -1.04 -20.51 -22.68
CA PHE A 544 -0.66 -21.38 -23.78
C PHE A 544 -0.14 -20.54 -24.94
N LEU A 545 1.16 -20.64 -25.21
CA LEU A 545 1.83 -20.03 -26.35
C LEU A 545 2.16 -21.11 -27.37
N GLY A 546 1.88 -20.88 -28.64
CA GLY A 546 2.23 -21.85 -29.66
C GLY A 546 2.06 -21.37 -31.09
N SER A 547 2.32 -22.31 -32.00
CA SER A 547 2.08 -22.15 -33.42
C SER A 547 1.52 -23.43 -34.01
N MET A 548 0.77 -23.27 -35.10
CA MET A 548 0.24 -24.38 -35.86
C MET A 548 0.51 -24.17 -37.34
N GLU A 549 1.22 -25.13 -37.92
CA GLU A 549 1.57 -25.16 -39.33
C GLU A 549 0.52 -25.99 -40.05
N THR A 550 -0.20 -25.41 -41.00
CA THR A 550 -1.28 -26.08 -41.73
C THR A 550 -1.13 -25.88 -43.23
N ASN A 551 -1.90 -26.63 -44.02
CA ASN A 551 -2.00 -26.41 -45.46
C ASN A 551 -2.63 -25.04 -45.84
N LYS A 552 -3.32 -24.38 -44.90
CA LYS A 552 -3.98 -23.07 -45.10
C LYS A 552 -3.05 -21.88 -44.76
N GLY A 553 -1.89 -22.15 -44.16
CA GLY A 553 -0.97 -21.14 -43.63
C GLY A 553 -0.57 -21.44 -42.19
N ASN A 554 0.34 -20.63 -41.65
CA ASN A 554 0.76 -20.76 -40.26
C ASN A 554 -0.05 -19.82 -39.35
N TYR A 555 -0.32 -20.31 -38.15
CA TYR A 555 -1.04 -19.59 -37.12
C TYR A 555 -0.16 -19.50 -35.88
N TYR A 556 -0.12 -18.34 -35.24
CA TYR A 556 0.62 -18.10 -34.01
C TYR A 556 -0.34 -17.61 -32.95
N PHE A 557 -0.29 -18.15 -31.73
CA PHE A 557 -1.29 -17.81 -30.73
C PHE A 557 -0.72 -17.73 -29.33
N ALA A 558 -1.34 -16.89 -28.51
CA ALA A 558 -1.11 -16.80 -27.08
C ALA A 558 -2.45 -16.64 -26.36
N CYS A 559 -2.76 -17.59 -25.48
CA CYS A 559 -3.88 -17.51 -24.56
C CYS A 559 -3.36 -17.21 -23.16
N HIS A 560 -3.99 -16.24 -22.50
CA HIS A 560 -3.81 -15.97 -21.08
C HIS A 560 -5.16 -16.07 -20.35
N LEU A 561 -5.17 -16.78 -19.24
CA LEU A 561 -6.29 -16.91 -18.33
C LEU A 561 -5.86 -16.51 -16.92
N GLN A 562 -6.77 -15.89 -16.16
CA GLN A 562 -6.59 -15.61 -14.74
C GLN A 562 -7.87 -15.98 -13.97
N GLY A 563 -7.72 -16.73 -12.89
CA GLY A 563 -8.85 -17.14 -12.04
C GLY A 563 -8.57 -18.46 -11.32
N ALA A 564 -9.47 -18.89 -10.42
CA ALA A 564 -9.21 -20.04 -9.52
C ALA A 564 -8.96 -21.40 -10.22
N LYS A 565 -9.34 -21.53 -11.50
CA LYS A 565 -9.10 -22.73 -12.33
C LYS A 565 -8.21 -22.42 -13.55
N ALA A 566 -7.53 -21.28 -13.55
CA ALA A 566 -6.64 -20.93 -14.66
C ALA A 566 -5.34 -21.72 -14.53
N THR A 567 -5.07 -22.56 -15.53
CA THR A 567 -3.83 -23.32 -15.70
C THR A 567 -3.43 -23.28 -17.17
N GLY A 568 -2.18 -23.63 -17.47
CA GLY A 568 -1.69 -23.78 -18.83
C GLY A 568 -2.50 -24.83 -19.61
N SER A 569 -2.93 -25.90 -18.95
CA SER A 569 -3.84 -26.91 -19.52
C SER A 569 -5.18 -26.30 -19.93
N ALA A 570 -5.82 -25.54 -19.05
CA ALA A 570 -7.10 -24.88 -19.34
C ALA A 570 -6.96 -23.85 -20.48
N ALA A 571 -5.83 -23.13 -20.53
CA ALA A 571 -5.53 -22.22 -21.63
C ALA A 571 -5.34 -22.98 -22.96
N ALA A 572 -4.65 -24.13 -22.93
CA ALA A 572 -4.45 -24.98 -24.11
C ALA A 572 -5.77 -25.58 -24.60
N GLU A 573 -6.55 -26.21 -23.73
CA GLU A 573 -7.86 -26.78 -24.05
C GLU A 573 -8.78 -25.74 -24.70
N LYS A 574 -8.87 -24.55 -24.10
CA LYS A 574 -9.70 -23.47 -24.65
C LYS A 574 -9.20 -22.98 -26.01
N THR A 575 -7.88 -22.85 -26.17
CA THR A 575 -7.28 -22.43 -27.43
C THR A 575 -7.58 -23.43 -28.54
N LEU A 576 -7.38 -24.73 -28.28
CA LEU A 576 -7.64 -25.78 -29.26
C LEU A 576 -9.13 -25.88 -29.62
N ALA A 577 -10.03 -25.68 -28.66
CA ALA A 577 -11.46 -25.59 -28.94
C ALA A 577 -11.79 -24.46 -29.91
N ILE A 578 -11.22 -23.27 -29.70
CA ILE A 578 -11.41 -22.12 -30.60
C ILE A 578 -10.77 -22.35 -31.97
N LEU A 579 -9.56 -22.93 -32.02
CA LEU A 579 -8.91 -23.25 -33.30
C LEU A 579 -9.73 -24.27 -34.11
N LYS A 580 -10.41 -25.21 -33.44
CA LYS A 580 -11.34 -26.15 -34.06
C LYS A 580 -12.59 -25.46 -34.61
N GLU A 581 -13.18 -24.54 -33.84
CA GLU A 581 -14.32 -23.73 -34.28
C GLU A 581 -13.98 -22.86 -35.51
N LEU A 582 -12.72 -22.45 -35.62
CA LEU A 582 -12.21 -21.69 -36.77
C LEU A 582 -11.79 -22.58 -37.96
N GLU A 583 -11.98 -23.90 -37.87
CA GLU A 583 -11.55 -24.90 -38.86
C GLU A 583 -10.04 -24.86 -39.15
N ILE A 584 -9.25 -24.61 -38.10
CA ILE A 584 -7.79 -24.57 -38.12
C ILE A 584 -7.21 -25.86 -37.49
N TYR A 585 -7.82 -26.39 -36.41
CA TYR A 585 -7.38 -27.57 -35.63
C TYR A 585 -8.27 -28.81 -35.83
#